data_AF-A0A1H8GX43-F1
#
_entry.id   AF-A0A1H8GX43-F1
#
_cell.length_a   1.000
_cell.length_b   1.000
_cell.length_c   1.000
_cell.angle_alpha   90.00
_cell.angle_beta   90.00
_cell.angle_gamma   90.00
#
_symmetry.space_group_name_H-M   'P 1'
#
loop_
_entity.id
_entity.type
_entity.pdbx_description
1 polymer ?
#
loop_
_entity_poly.entity_id
_entity_poly.type
_entity_poly.pdbx_seq_one_letter_code
_entity_poly.pdbx_strand_id
1 'polypeptide(L)'
;MAKKKTEANQERLKQDNHMRELKNLEDRLFLIPDPTYSFEIGESVGLGALEDVVVLNILHNGKIIEIGYTSINNNYGNPIRNENQKSYCNWMDVKKLNDNRASFVKNDDIRLNYSQTGLESLFHKAYYFGVDFDPEYQREYVWEETDKIKLIDAIYNNVDIGKFAFIHLSDDEWEKNGFKYAYEILDGKQRYKSILDFYESRFKYKGFYFKDLSPKDQLHFKRYTVNVAETHNLDREQKLRYFLMLNTGGRIMSEEHLDKVRQMLIDIQEAG
;
A
#
# COMPACT_ATOMS: atom_id res chain seq x y z
N MET A 1 -37.78 -25.87 -31.68
CA MET A 1 -38.02 -24.42 -31.85
C MET A 1 -37.59 -23.58 -30.64
N ALA A 2 -37.77 -24.04 -29.39
CA ALA A 2 -37.37 -23.28 -28.19
C ALA A 2 -35.84 -23.01 -28.08
N LYS A 3 -34.98 -24.03 -28.31
CA LYS A 3 -33.51 -23.90 -28.19
C LYS A 3 -32.90 -22.85 -29.14
N LYS A 4 -33.30 -22.87 -30.42
CA LYS A 4 -32.91 -21.87 -31.43
C LYS A 4 -33.34 -20.44 -31.08
N LYS A 5 -34.50 -20.27 -30.42
CA LYS A 5 -35.01 -18.96 -29.99
C LYS A 5 -34.20 -18.42 -28.81
N THR A 6 -33.74 -19.29 -27.91
CA THR A 6 -32.87 -18.94 -26.78
C THR A 6 -31.46 -18.57 -27.23
N GLU A 7 -30.87 -19.34 -28.15
CA GLU A 7 -29.54 -19.06 -28.74
C GLU A 7 -29.53 -17.71 -29.49
N ALA A 8 -30.52 -17.45 -30.33
CA ALA A 8 -30.66 -16.17 -31.04
C ALA A 8 -30.85 -14.96 -30.08
N ASN A 9 -31.47 -15.17 -28.92
CA ASN A 9 -31.65 -14.12 -27.92
C ASN A 9 -30.34 -13.81 -27.16
N GLN A 10 -29.51 -14.83 -26.93
CA GLN A 10 -28.19 -14.67 -26.32
C GLN A 10 -27.19 -13.97 -27.25
N GLU A 11 -27.21 -14.28 -28.55
CA GLU A 11 -26.37 -13.61 -29.54
C GLU A 11 -26.70 -12.11 -29.65
N ARG A 12 -28.00 -11.76 -29.67
CA ARG A 12 -28.44 -10.36 -29.66
C ARG A 12 -27.97 -9.62 -28.41
N LEU A 13 -28.15 -10.22 -27.24
CA LEU A 13 -27.70 -9.62 -25.98
C LEU A 13 -26.18 -9.38 -25.96
N LYS A 14 -25.40 -10.31 -26.52
CA LYS A 14 -23.94 -10.14 -26.66
C LYS A 14 -23.58 -8.99 -27.60
N GLN A 15 -24.27 -8.88 -28.75
CA GLN A 15 -24.08 -7.78 -29.69
C GLN A 15 -24.45 -6.43 -29.06
N ASP A 16 -25.57 -6.35 -28.34
CA ASP A 16 -26.00 -5.13 -27.66
C ASP A 16 -25.01 -4.69 -26.58
N ASN A 17 -24.47 -5.66 -25.81
CA ASN A 17 -23.43 -5.38 -24.82
C ASN A 17 -22.13 -4.89 -25.47
N HIS A 18 -21.70 -5.52 -26.58
CA HIS A 18 -20.52 -5.12 -27.35
C HIS A 18 -20.65 -3.69 -27.89
N MET A 19 -21.81 -3.34 -28.43
CA MET A 19 -22.09 -1.98 -28.91
C MET A 19 -22.16 -0.95 -27.79
N ARG A 20 -22.72 -1.34 -26.63
CA ARG A 20 -22.76 -0.47 -25.45
C ARG A 20 -21.36 -0.20 -24.91
N GLU A 21 -20.48 -1.18 -24.93
CA GLU A 21 -19.08 -1.03 -24.51
C GLU A 21 -18.34 -0.03 -25.41
N LEU A 22 -18.47 -0.16 -26.73
CA LEU A 22 -17.92 0.80 -27.69
C LEU A 22 -18.43 2.21 -27.41
N LYS A 23 -19.75 2.37 -27.29
CA LYS A 23 -20.36 3.69 -27.03
C LYS A 23 -19.85 4.32 -25.73
N ASN A 24 -19.69 3.53 -24.66
CA ASN A 24 -19.16 4.04 -23.40
C ASN A 24 -17.71 4.56 -23.54
N LEU A 25 -16.90 3.93 -24.39
CA LEU A 25 -15.53 4.38 -24.67
C LEU A 25 -15.53 5.62 -25.56
N GLU A 26 -16.41 5.67 -26.57
CA GLU A 26 -16.59 6.84 -27.44
C GLU A 26 -17.03 8.08 -26.66
N ASP A 27 -17.99 7.93 -25.73
CA ASP A 27 -18.46 9.00 -24.84
C ASP A 27 -17.32 9.55 -23.95
N ARG A 28 -16.24 8.78 -23.74
CA ARG A 28 -15.07 9.14 -22.93
C ARG A 28 -13.82 9.41 -23.75
N LEU A 29 -13.92 9.49 -25.08
CA LEU A 29 -12.76 9.61 -25.97
C LEU A 29 -11.88 10.83 -25.63
N PHE A 30 -12.49 11.91 -25.13
CA PHE A 30 -11.78 13.12 -24.69
C PHE A 30 -10.87 12.90 -23.46
N LEU A 31 -11.08 11.83 -22.68
CA LEU A 31 -10.22 11.42 -21.57
C LEU A 31 -9.10 10.47 -22.02
N ILE A 32 -9.19 9.91 -23.23
CA ILE A 32 -8.24 8.96 -23.76
C ILE A 32 -7.12 9.72 -24.48
N PRO A 33 -5.86 9.68 -23.97
CA PRO A 33 -4.74 10.33 -24.61
C PRO A 33 -4.44 9.71 -25.98
N ASP A 34 -3.70 10.44 -26.81
CA ASP A 34 -3.25 9.91 -28.10
C ASP A 34 -2.25 8.76 -27.89
N PRO A 35 -2.37 7.65 -28.65
CA PRO A 35 -1.45 6.53 -28.55
C PRO A 35 0.00 6.93 -28.83
N THR A 36 0.91 6.50 -27.96
CA THR A 36 2.37 6.70 -28.14
C THR A 36 3.04 5.54 -28.88
N TYR A 37 2.33 4.43 -29.03
CA TYR A 37 2.69 3.28 -29.83
C TYR A 37 1.42 2.66 -30.41
N SER A 38 1.56 1.91 -31.50
CA SER A 38 0.45 1.29 -32.21
C SER A 38 0.52 -0.24 -32.17
N PHE A 39 -0.63 -0.84 -32.47
CA PHE A 39 -0.79 -2.27 -32.69
C PHE A 39 -1.18 -2.53 -34.13
N GLU A 40 -1.01 -3.77 -34.57
CA GLU A 40 -1.46 -4.25 -35.88
C GLU A 40 -2.66 -5.18 -35.75
N ILE A 41 -3.55 -5.16 -36.74
CA ILE A 41 -4.66 -6.12 -36.79
C ILE A 41 -4.08 -7.53 -36.94
N GLY A 42 -4.48 -8.44 -36.07
CA GLY A 42 -3.93 -9.80 -35.95
C GLY A 42 -2.75 -9.93 -34.98
N GLU A 43 -2.27 -8.84 -34.37
CA GLU A 43 -1.20 -8.89 -33.37
C GLU A 43 -1.68 -9.56 -32.08
N SER A 44 -0.88 -10.48 -31.55
CA SER A 44 -1.08 -11.06 -30.22
C SER A 44 -0.63 -10.09 -29.14
N VAL A 45 -1.51 -9.80 -28.20
CA VAL A 45 -1.32 -8.79 -27.15
C VAL A 45 -1.67 -9.37 -25.78
N GLY A 46 -1.35 -8.65 -24.71
CA GLY A 46 -1.75 -8.97 -23.35
C GLY A 46 -2.83 -8.00 -22.84
N LEU A 47 -3.85 -8.52 -22.17
CA LEU A 47 -4.85 -7.72 -21.45
C LEU A 47 -5.24 -8.41 -20.14
N GLY A 48 -4.81 -7.85 -19.00
CA GLY A 48 -5.14 -8.39 -17.69
C GLY A 48 -4.78 -9.88 -17.54
N ALA A 49 -5.78 -10.69 -17.18
CA ALA A 49 -5.69 -12.14 -17.03
C ALA A 49 -6.37 -12.92 -18.17
N LEU A 50 -6.67 -12.26 -19.29
CA LEU A 50 -7.27 -12.91 -20.46
C LEU A 50 -6.21 -13.70 -21.23
N GLU A 51 -6.65 -14.78 -21.89
CA GLU A 51 -5.79 -15.63 -22.71
C GLU A 51 -6.06 -15.43 -24.21
N ASP A 52 -5.09 -15.77 -25.04
CA ASP A 52 -5.19 -15.74 -26.51
C ASP A 52 -5.73 -14.41 -27.06
N VAL A 53 -5.26 -13.28 -26.52
CA VAL A 53 -5.76 -11.95 -26.90
C VAL A 53 -5.14 -11.51 -28.23
N VAL A 54 -6.00 -11.20 -29.21
CA VAL A 54 -5.61 -10.78 -30.56
C VAL A 54 -6.33 -9.49 -30.94
N VAL A 55 -5.64 -8.56 -31.57
CA VAL A 55 -6.25 -7.32 -32.08
C VAL A 55 -7.11 -7.64 -33.31
N LEU A 56 -8.40 -7.33 -33.23
CA LEU A 56 -9.35 -7.52 -34.33
C LEU A 56 -9.55 -6.24 -35.15
N ASN A 57 -9.57 -5.08 -34.49
CA ASN A 57 -9.80 -3.80 -35.15
C ASN A 57 -9.24 -2.63 -34.34
N ILE A 58 -8.99 -1.51 -35.01
CA ILE A 58 -8.41 -0.31 -34.43
C ILE A 58 -9.28 0.88 -34.83
N LEU A 59 -9.83 1.59 -33.84
CA LEU A 59 -10.78 2.68 -34.02
C LEU A 59 -10.24 3.98 -33.44
N HIS A 60 -10.80 5.10 -33.88
CA HIS A 60 -10.55 6.44 -33.32
C HIS A 60 -9.06 6.79 -33.22
N ASN A 61 -8.33 6.68 -34.33
CA ASN A 61 -6.89 6.94 -34.42
C ASN A 61 -6.04 6.09 -33.45
N GLY A 62 -6.48 4.85 -33.18
CA GLY A 62 -5.76 3.93 -32.30
C GLY A 62 -6.12 4.04 -30.84
N LYS A 63 -7.09 4.88 -30.46
CA LYS A 63 -7.50 5.06 -29.06
C LYS A 63 -8.32 3.91 -28.52
N ILE A 64 -9.11 3.28 -29.38
CA ILE A 64 -9.98 2.16 -29.06
C ILE A 64 -9.53 0.95 -29.87
N ILE A 65 -9.35 -0.16 -29.19
CA ILE A 65 -8.91 -1.42 -29.79
C ILE A 65 -10.01 -2.45 -29.58
N GLU A 66 -10.47 -3.06 -30.66
CA GLU A 66 -11.30 -4.25 -30.58
C GLU A 66 -10.39 -5.47 -30.46
N ILE A 67 -10.62 -6.28 -29.43
CA ILE A 67 -9.84 -7.50 -29.19
C ILE A 67 -10.73 -8.73 -29.27
N GLY A 68 -10.15 -9.82 -29.75
CA GLY A 68 -10.65 -11.18 -29.61
C GLY A 68 -9.88 -11.86 -28.49
N TYR A 69 -10.54 -12.64 -27.64
CA TYR A 69 -9.87 -13.30 -26.53
C TYR A 69 -10.59 -14.58 -26.08
N THR A 70 -9.87 -15.37 -25.30
CA THR A 70 -10.41 -16.49 -24.53
C THR A 70 -10.53 -16.09 -23.07
N SER A 71 -11.70 -16.29 -22.47
CA SER A 71 -11.88 -16.13 -21.03
C SER A 71 -12.01 -17.46 -20.33
N ILE A 72 -11.32 -17.61 -19.20
CA ILE A 72 -11.45 -18.76 -18.32
C ILE A 72 -12.23 -18.31 -17.08
N ASN A 73 -13.38 -18.94 -16.85
CA ASN A 73 -14.16 -18.74 -15.63
C ASN A 73 -13.91 -19.90 -14.66
N ASN A 74 -13.21 -19.62 -13.56
CA ASN A 74 -12.89 -20.61 -12.53
C ASN A 74 -14.11 -20.89 -11.65
N ASN A 75 -15.05 -21.69 -12.15
CA ASN A 75 -16.27 -22.02 -11.43
C ASN A 75 -16.03 -23.22 -10.48
N TYR A 76 -15.79 -22.95 -9.20
CA TYR A 76 -15.61 -23.96 -8.14
C TYR A 76 -14.68 -25.14 -8.54
N GLY A 77 -13.52 -24.82 -9.13
CA GLY A 77 -12.52 -25.82 -9.54
C GLY A 77 -12.72 -26.46 -10.92
N ASN A 78 -13.83 -26.17 -11.62
CA ASN A 78 -14.06 -26.59 -13.01
C ASN A 78 -14.01 -25.37 -13.94
N PRO A 79 -12.84 -25.08 -14.56
CA PRO A 79 -12.69 -23.94 -15.44
C PRO A 79 -13.56 -24.09 -16.71
N ILE A 80 -14.41 -23.10 -16.98
CA ILE A 80 -15.16 -23.00 -18.23
C ILE A 80 -14.40 -22.05 -19.15
N ARG A 81 -13.88 -22.59 -20.26
CA ARG A 81 -13.17 -21.84 -21.30
C ARG A 81 -14.18 -21.32 -22.31
N ASN A 82 -14.28 -19.99 -22.45
CA ASN A 82 -15.11 -19.33 -23.45
C ASN A 82 -14.20 -18.71 -24.50
N GLU A 83 -14.10 -19.37 -25.65
CA GLU A 83 -13.29 -18.93 -26.78
C GLU A 83 -14.04 -17.88 -27.62
N ASN A 84 -13.30 -17.16 -28.47
CA ASN A 84 -13.84 -16.23 -29.46
C ASN A 84 -14.73 -15.12 -28.85
N GLN A 85 -14.43 -14.68 -27.62
CA GLN A 85 -15.09 -13.50 -27.06
C GLN A 85 -14.52 -12.24 -27.72
N LYS A 86 -15.31 -11.18 -27.76
CA LYS A 86 -14.91 -9.87 -28.27
C LYS A 86 -15.23 -8.80 -27.25
N SER A 87 -14.37 -7.80 -27.19
CA SER A 87 -14.55 -6.62 -26.33
C SER A 87 -13.80 -5.43 -26.93
N TYR A 88 -14.23 -4.23 -26.59
CA TYR A 88 -13.49 -3.00 -26.87
C TYR A 88 -12.76 -2.52 -25.61
N CYS A 89 -11.51 -2.11 -25.77
CA CYS A 89 -10.71 -1.56 -24.68
C CYS A 89 -9.97 -0.29 -25.11
N ASN A 90 -9.48 0.44 -24.10
CA ASN A 90 -8.59 1.56 -24.30
C ASN A 90 -7.19 1.05 -24.68
N TRP A 91 -6.52 1.72 -25.61
CA TRP A 91 -5.16 1.38 -26.02
C TRP A 91 -4.15 1.27 -24.87
N MET A 92 -4.36 2.00 -23.77
CA MET A 92 -3.48 1.95 -22.58
C MET A 92 -3.60 0.65 -21.78
N ASP A 93 -4.72 -0.07 -21.89
CA ASP A 93 -4.94 -1.33 -21.17
C ASP A 93 -4.29 -2.51 -21.92
N VAL A 94 -4.14 -2.38 -23.24
CA VAL A 94 -3.50 -3.38 -24.10
C VAL A 94 -1.99 -3.27 -23.98
N LYS A 95 -1.33 -4.40 -23.74
CA LYS A 95 0.12 -4.49 -23.62
C LYS A 95 0.70 -5.29 -24.78
N LYS A 96 1.80 -4.82 -25.36
CA LYS A 96 2.60 -5.69 -26.24
C LYS A 96 3.15 -6.85 -25.42
N LEU A 97 3.05 -8.05 -25.97
CA LEU A 97 3.73 -9.20 -25.38
C LEU A 97 5.23 -8.94 -25.45
N ASN A 98 5.88 -8.89 -24.29
CA ASN A 98 7.30 -8.61 -24.17
C ASN A 98 7.97 -9.79 -23.49
N ASP A 99 9.00 -10.34 -24.15
CA ASP A 99 9.82 -11.42 -23.61
C ASP A 99 10.88 -10.90 -22.61
N ASN A 100 10.93 -9.59 -22.38
CA ASN A 100 11.86 -9.00 -21.44
C ASN A 100 11.57 -9.46 -20.01
N ARG A 101 12.49 -10.28 -19.47
CA ARG A 101 12.45 -10.80 -18.09
C ARG A 101 13.15 -9.88 -17.09
N ALA A 102 13.60 -8.69 -17.49
CA ALA A 102 14.20 -7.74 -16.57
C ALA A 102 13.16 -7.27 -15.55
N SER A 103 13.40 -7.57 -14.28
CA SER A 103 12.62 -7.03 -13.16
C SER A 103 13.38 -5.90 -12.50
N PHE A 104 12.74 -4.74 -12.38
CA PHE A 104 13.24 -3.62 -11.58
C PHE A 104 12.65 -3.63 -10.17
N VAL A 105 11.69 -4.52 -9.90
CA VAL A 105 11.11 -4.66 -8.56
C VAL A 105 12.18 -5.23 -7.65
N LYS A 106 12.51 -4.48 -6.61
CA LYS A 106 13.40 -4.89 -5.52
C LYS A 106 12.58 -4.89 -4.23
N ASN A 107 12.87 -5.80 -3.31
CA ASN A 107 12.20 -5.91 -2.02
C ASN A 107 10.69 -6.24 -2.09
N ASP A 108 10.26 -7.13 -2.98
CA ASP A 108 8.86 -7.58 -3.06
C ASP A 108 8.44 -8.51 -1.90
N ASP A 109 9.42 -8.88 -1.08
CA ASP A 109 9.31 -9.65 0.16
C ASP A 109 8.75 -8.86 1.35
N ILE A 110 8.76 -7.52 1.28
CA ILE A 110 8.22 -6.65 2.33
C ILE A 110 6.94 -5.96 1.83
N ARG A 111 5.84 -6.15 2.55
CA ARG A 111 4.54 -5.52 2.22
C ARG A 111 4.01 -4.71 3.38
N LEU A 112 3.50 -3.53 3.06
CA LEU A 112 2.92 -2.61 4.03
C LEU A 112 1.41 -2.54 3.91
N ASN A 113 0.77 -2.80 5.04
CA ASN A 113 -0.64 -2.56 5.22
C ASN A 113 -0.81 -1.17 5.81
N TYR A 114 -1.42 -0.28 5.03
CA TYR A 114 -1.71 1.07 5.46
C TYR A 114 -3.13 1.16 6.02
N SER A 115 -3.28 1.86 7.13
CA SER A 115 -4.58 2.16 7.74
C SER A 115 -4.59 3.56 8.33
N GLN A 116 -5.79 4.11 8.51
CA GLN A 116 -6.02 5.37 9.19
C GLN A 116 -6.74 5.10 10.49
N THR A 117 -6.16 5.53 11.61
CA THR A 117 -6.70 5.27 12.95
C THR A 117 -6.58 6.51 13.83
N GLY A 118 -7.35 6.59 14.92
CA GLY A 118 -7.14 7.62 15.94
C GLY A 118 -5.91 7.33 16.81
N LEU A 119 -5.36 8.34 17.48
CA LEU A 119 -4.29 8.16 18.48
C LEU A 119 -4.66 7.14 19.58
N GLU A 120 -5.96 6.96 19.86
CA GLU A 120 -6.45 5.91 20.74
C GLU A 120 -6.00 4.50 20.35
N SER A 121 -5.91 4.20 19.05
CA SER A 121 -5.39 2.91 18.56
C SER A 121 -3.91 2.74 18.90
N LEU A 122 -3.14 3.82 18.87
CA LEU A 122 -1.75 3.80 19.32
C LEU A 122 -1.70 3.52 20.83
N PHE A 123 -2.49 4.22 21.67
CA PHE A 123 -2.55 3.91 23.10
C PHE A 123 -2.88 2.44 23.35
N HIS A 124 -3.79 1.86 22.57
CA HIS A 124 -4.11 0.44 22.70
C HIS A 124 -2.90 -0.45 22.39
N LYS A 125 -2.13 -0.14 21.33
CA LYS A 125 -0.87 -0.84 21.03
C LYS A 125 0.13 -0.73 22.17
N ALA A 126 0.41 0.48 22.66
CA ALA A 126 1.38 0.69 23.73
C ALA A 126 1.00 -0.02 25.03
N TYR A 127 -0.26 0.10 25.46
CA TYR A 127 -0.67 -0.30 26.82
C TYR A 127 -1.23 -1.72 26.93
N TYR A 128 -1.79 -2.30 25.86
CA TYR A 128 -2.38 -3.65 25.91
C TYR A 128 -1.58 -4.70 25.14
N PHE A 129 -0.83 -4.31 24.11
CA PHE A 129 -0.03 -5.25 23.30
C PHE A 129 1.49 -5.11 23.52
N GLY A 130 1.94 -3.93 23.95
CA GLY A 130 3.34 -3.60 24.11
C GLY A 130 4.00 -3.25 22.78
N VAL A 131 4.80 -2.18 22.81
CA VAL A 131 5.62 -1.71 21.68
C VAL A 131 7.06 -1.59 22.16
N ASP A 132 7.98 -2.28 21.49
CA ASP A 132 9.40 -2.05 21.67
C ASP A 132 9.78 -0.75 20.94
N PHE A 133 10.18 0.23 21.73
CA PHE A 133 10.65 1.52 21.22
C PHE A 133 12.15 1.55 20.98
N ASP A 134 12.90 0.59 21.48
CA ASP A 134 14.36 0.64 21.45
C ASP A 134 14.96 -0.65 20.84
N PRO A 135 14.48 -1.11 19.66
CA PRO A 135 15.14 -2.18 18.94
C PRO A 135 16.54 -1.76 18.50
N GLU A 136 17.44 -2.72 18.29
CA GLU A 136 18.89 -2.49 18.15
C GLU A 136 19.30 -1.47 17.08
N TYR A 137 18.51 -1.35 16.00
CA TYR A 137 18.76 -0.48 14.86
C TYR A 137 18.20 0.94 15.04
N GLN A 138 17.39 1.18 16.08
CA GLN A 138 16.87 2.51 16.39
C GLN A 138 17.92 3.35 17.12
N ARG A 139 17.97 4.64 16.77
CA ARG A 139 18.75 5.64 17.51
C ARG A 139 18.12 5.98 18.86
N GLU A 140 18.85 6.60 19.77
CA GLU A 140 18.31 7.05 21.06
C GLU A 140 17.20 8.11 20.91
N TYR A 141 16.45 8.35 22.00
CA TYR A 141 15.49 9.43 22.05
C TYR A 141 16.21 10.78 22.20
N VAL A 142 15.91 11.74 21.32
CA VAL A 142 16.64 13.03 21.25
C VAL A 142 15.73 14.25 21.20
N TRP A 143 14.42 14.08 21.33
CA TRP A 143 13.49 15.20 21.30
C TRP A 143 13.44 15.91 22.65
N GLU A 144 13.68 17.21 22.61
CA GLU A 144 13.55 18.07 23.78
C GLU A 144 12.09 18.46 24.01
N GLU A 145 11.76 19.00 25.19
CA GLU A 145 10.38 19.42 25.50
C GLU A 145 9.79 20.37 24.45
N THR A 146 10.62 21.24 23.85
CA THR A 146 10.18 22.14 22.78
C THR A 146 9.71 21.42 21.51
N ASP A 147 10.32 20.28 21.16
CA ASP A 147 9.89 19.45 20.03
C ASP A 147 8.59 18.71 20.35
N LYS A 148 8.46 18.22 21.59
CA LYS A 148 7.21 17.61 22.07
C LYS A 148 6.06 18.61 21.99
N ILE A 149 6.26 19.84 22.48
CA ILE A 149 5.24 20.90 22.46
C ILE A 149 4.83 21.25 21.02
N LYS A 150 5.78 21.34 20.07
CA LYS A 150 5.47 21.58 18.65
C LYS A 150 4.61 20.48 18.06
N LEU A 151 4.87 19.22 18.42
CA LEU A 151 4.04 18.09 17.98
C LEU A 151 2.62 18.19 18.53
N ILE A 152 2.47 18.49 19.82
CA ILE A 152 1.14 18.64 20.43
C ILE A 152 0.39 19.82 19.81
N ASP A 153 1.07 20.93 19.54
CA ASP A 153 0.48 22.07 18.83
C ASP A 153 0.02 21.68 17.41
N ALA A 154 0.81 20.90 16.66
CA ALA A 154 0.42 20.39 15.35
C ALA A 154 -0.87 19.53 15.40
N ILE A 155 -0.99 18.65 16.40
CA ILE A 155 -2.18 17.80 16.61
C ILE A 155 -3.43 18.65 16.86
N TYR A 156 -3.34 19.65 17.73
CA TYR A 156 -4.48 20.54 18.01
C TYR A 156 -4.82 21.49 16.84
N ASN A 157 -3.88 21.70 15.91
CA ASN A 157 -4.10 22.47 14.67
C ASN A 157 -4.43 21.60 13.45
N ASN A 158 -4.64 20.29 13.62
CA ASN A 158 -4.93 19.35 12.53
C ASN A 158 -3.87 19.30 11.42
N VAL A 159 -2.60 19.53 11.78
CA VAL A 159 -1.47 19.47 10.85
C VAL A 159 -0.96 18.04 10.77
N ASP A 160 -0.76 17.51 9.56
CA ASP A 160 -0.20 16.18 9.35
C ASP A 160 1.12 16.01 10.11
N ILE A 161 1.17 14.99 10.98
CA ILE A 161 2.33 14.66 11.80
C ILE A 161 3.14 13.52 11.21
N GLY A 162 2.78 13.03 10.02
CA GLY A 162 3.39 11.89 9.34
C GLY A 162 2.85 10.54 9.82
N LYS A 163 3.37 9.47 9.22
CA LYS A 163 2.96 8.09 9.55
C LYS A 163 3.69 7.51 10.76
N PHE A 164 3.13 6.46 11.35
CA PHE A 164 3.81 5.56 12.28
C PHE A 164 3.99 4.20 11.60
N ALA A 165 5.20 3.67 11.61
CA ALA A 165 5.49 2.37 11.00
C ALA A 165 5.83 1.35 12.08
N PHE A 166 5.19 0.18 12.03
CA PHE A 166 5.38 -0.90 12.99
C PHE A 166 5.68 -2.22 12.27
N ILE A 167 6.43 -3.06 12.97
CA ILE A 167 6.52 -4.49 12.68
C ILE A 167 5.75 -5.21 13.76
N HIS A 168 4.75 -6.01 13.37
CA HIS A 168 4.15 -6.99 14.25
C HIS A 168 5.07 -8.21 14.30
N LEU A 169 5.49 -8.56 15.51
CA LEU A 169 6.42 -9.67 15.71
C LEU A 169 5.75 -11.01 15.44
N SER A 170 6.57 -11.96 15.04
CA SER A 170 6.14 -13.36 14.99
C SER A 170 5.89 -13.90 16.40
N ASP A 171 5.08 -14.95 16.52
CA ASP A 171 4.79 -15.58 17.82
C ASP A 171 6.09 -16.04 18.51
N ASP A 172 7.05 -16.59 17.75
CA ASP A 172 8.37 -17.00 18.26
C ASP A 172 9.18 -15.82 18.82
N GLU A 173 9.17 -14.66 18.14
CA GLU A 173 9.86 -13.46 18.62
C GLU A 173 9.16 -12.86 19.85
N TRP A 174 7.83 -12.90 19.87
CA TRP A 174 7.04 -12.43 20.99
C TRP A 174 7.27 -13.29 22.24
N GLU A 175 7.31 -14.61 22.08
CA GLU A 175 7.66 -15.55 23.16
C GLU A 175 9.10 -15.33 23.66
N LYS A 176 10.07 -15.19 22.75
CA LYS A 176 11.49 -14.93 23.11
C LYS A 176 11.67 -13.63 23.89
N ASN A 177 10.81 -12.63 23.67
CA ASN A 177 10.83 -11.38 24.44
C ASN A 177 9.98 -11.43 25.73
N GLY A 178 9.51 -12.62 26.12
CA GLY A 178 8.73 -12.84 27.34
C GLY A 178 7.29 -12.32 27.25
N PHE A 179 6.72 -12.32 26.03
CA PHE A 179 5.40 -11.77 25.72
C PHE A 179 5.24 -10.29 26.06
N LYS A 180 6.34 -9.53 26.11
CA LYS A 180 6.35 -8.13 26.54
C LYS A 180 5.96 -7.17 25.43
N TYR A 181 6.42 -7.42 24.21
CA TYR A 181 6.22 -6.53 23.07
C TYR A 181 5.72 -7.33 21.88
N ALA A 182 4.48 -7.10 21.46
CA ALA A 182 3.96 -7.68 20.22
C ALA A 182 4.37 -6.86 18.97
N TYR A 183 4.81 -5.62 19.17
CA TYR A 183 5.19 -4.71 18.08
C TYR A 183 6.58 -4.13 18.31
N GLU A 184 7.32 -3.89 17.23
CA GLU A 184 8.51 -3.03 17.18
C GLU A 184 8.20 -1.74 16.40
N ILE A 185 8.69 -0.60 16.87
CA ILE A 185 8.62 0.66 16.10
C ILE A 185 9.73 0.75 15.06
N LEU A 186 9.32 1.02 13.82
CA LEU A 186 10.23 1.22 12.70
C LEU A 186 10.41 2.71 12.35
N ASP A 187 9.32 3.48 12.35
CA ASP A 187 9.34 4.93 12.14
C ASP A 187 8.32 5.64 13.05
N GLY A 188 8.64 6.87 13.45
CA GLY A 188 7.80 7.69 14.30
C GLY A 188 8.10 7.58 15.79
N LYS A 189 9.20 6.92 16.20
CA LYS A 189 9.57 6.74 17.61
C LYS A 189 9.45 8.00 18.45
N GLN A 190 10.10 9.07 18.01
CA GLN A 190 10.19 10.32 18.77
C GLN A 190 8.80 10.94 18.94
N ARG A 191 8.00 10.92 17.87
CA ARG A 191 6.62 11.41 17.86
C ARG A 191 5.74 10.59 18.80
N TYR A 192 5.85 9.27 18.73
CA TYR A 192 5.00 8.37 19.50
C TYR A 192 5.31 8.45 21.00
N LYS A 193 6.58 8.38 21.41
CA LYS A 193 6.97 8.59 22.82
C LYS A 193 6.46 9.95 23.35
N SER A 194 6.53 11.01 22.55
CA SER A 194 5.99 12.34 22.93
C SER A 194 4.47 12.37 23.10
N ILE A 195 3.74 11.64 22.25
CA ILE A 195 2.28 11.49 22.34
C ILE A 195 1.90 10.73 23.62
N LEU A 196 2.63 9.66 23.96
CA LEU A 196 2.45 8.92 25.21
C LEU A 196 2.76 9.80 26.42
N ASP A 197 3.90 10.51 26.41
CA ASP A 197 4.30 11.43 27.48
C ASP A 197 3.22 12.48 27.76
N PHE A 198 2.62 13.05 26.70
CA PHE A 198 1.55 14.02 26.86
C PHE A 198 0.28 13.37 27.43
N TYR A 199 -0.13 12.23 26.87
CA TYR A 199 -1.31 11.48 27.34
C TYR A 199 -1.19 11.10 28.83
N GLU A 200 0.00 10.72 29.26
CA GLU A 200 0.35 10.39 30.65
C GLU A 200 0.53 11.63 31.54
N SER A 201 0.31 12.83 31.01
CA SER A 201 0.43 14.09 31.74
C SER A 201 1.84 14.35 32.28
N ARG A 202 2.89 13.97 31.54
CA ARG A 202 4.29 14.18 31.93
C ARG A 202 4.82 15.59 31.67
N PHE A 203 4.21 16.31 30.72
CA PHE A 203 4.54 17.70 30.43
C PHE A 203 3.28 18.52 30.10
N LYS A 204 3.41 19.84 30.12
CA LYS A 204 2.30 20.77 29.89
C LYS A 204 2.27 21.27 28.46
N TYR A 205 1.07 21.43 27.91
CA TYR A 205 0.82 22.17 26.69
C TYR A 205 -0.09 23.36 27.01
N LYS A 206 0.36 24.57 26.67
CA LYS A 206 -0.35 25.84 26.98
C LYS A 206 -0.77 25.95 28.46
N GLY A 207 0.07 25.43 29.37
CA GLY A 207 -0.13 25.49 30.82
C GLY A 207 -0.92 24.33 31.43
N PHE A 208 -1.47 23.43 30.61
CA PHE A 208 -2.31 22.31 31.07
C PHE A 208 -1.64 20.95 30.83
N TYR A 209 -1.81 20.03 31.76
CA TYR A 209 -1.58 18.60 31.52
C TYR A 209 -2.77 18.00 30.77
N PHE A 210 -2.58 16.87 30.10
CA PHE A 210 -3.66 16.20 29.37
C PHE A 210 -4.89 15.90 30.25
N LYS A 211 -4.67 15.41 31.48
CA LYS A 211 -5.75 15.12 32.44
C LYS A 211 -6.59 16.35 32.83
N ASP A 212 -6.03 17.56 32.71
CA ASP A 212 -6.64 18.82 33.12
C ASP A 212 -7.34 19.53 31.93
N LEU A 213 -7.24 18.98 30.72
CA LEU A 213 -7.88 19.53 29.53
C LEU A 213 -9.39 19.35 29.57
N SER A 214 -10.10 20.18 28.79
CA SER A 214 -11.54 20.03 28.59
C SER A 214 -11.86 18.65 27.98
N PRO A 215 -13.04 18.06 28.26
CA PRO A 215 -13.45 16.81 27.64
C PRO A 215 -13.42 16.86 26.10
N LYS A 216 -13.70 18.04 25.52
CA LYS A 216 -13.62 18.27 24.08
C LYS A 216 -12.18 18.13 23.56
N ASP A 217 -11.21 18.73 24.22
CA ASP A 217 -9.80 18.70 23.79
C ASP A 217 -9.19 17.31 24.00
N GLN A 218 -9.52 16.64 25.10
CA GLN A 218 -9.12 15.25 25.31
C GLN A 218 -9.66 14.33 24.21
N LEU A 219 -10.93 14.52 23.83
CA LEU A 219 -11.56 13.74 22.77
C LEU A 219 -10.95 14.06 21.39
N HIS A 220 -10.70 15.34 21.10
CA HIS A 220 -10.00 15.77 19.88
C HIS A 220 -8.65 15.08 19.75
N PHE A 221 -7.84 15.12 20.81
CA PHE A 221 -6.53 14.47 20.83
C PHE A 221 -6.63 12.96 20.59
N LYS A 222 -7.49 12.25 21.33
CA LYS A 222 -7.67 10.79 21.16
C LYS A 222 -8.13 10.39 19.76
N ARG A 223 -8.99 11.19 19.13
CA ARG A 223 -9.55 10.94 17.79
C ARG A 223 -8.76 11.53 16.65
N TYR A 224 -7.68 12.27 16.94
CA TYR A 224 -6.79 12.78 15.92
C TYR A 224 -6.28 11.62 15.05
N THR A 225 -6.55 11.71 13.75
CA THR A 225 -6.32 10.61 12.80
C THR A 225 -4.87 10.59 12.35
N VAL A 226 -4.25 9.42 12.37
CA VAL A 226 -2.88 9.16 11.95
C VAL A 226 -2.85 8.05 10.91
N ASN A 227 -1.86 8.13 10.02
CA ASN A 227 -1.55 7.05 9.09
C ASN A 227 -0.65 6.03 9.80
N VAL A 228 -1.04 4.77 9.76
CA VAL A 228 -0.28 3.66 10.33
C VAL A 228 0.10 2.69 9.21
N ALA A 229 1.37 2.33 9.15
CA ALA A 229 1.90 1.34 8.22
C ALA A 229 2.38 0.12 9.02
N GLU A 230 1.83 -1.05 8.75
CA GLU A 230 2.17 -2.28 9.47
C GLU A 230 2.69 -3.34 8.51
N THR A 231 3.72 -4.05 8.94
CA THR A 231 4.23 -5.27 8.33
C THR A 231 4.31 -6.34 9.41
N HIS A 232 4.42 -7.61 9.01
CA HIS A 232 4.40 -8.75 9.92
C HIS A 232 5.61 -9.65 9.68
N ASN A 233 6.14 -10.26 10.74
CA ASN A 233 7.07 -11.39 10.68
C ASN A 233 8.31 -11.14 9.82
N LEU A 234 8.90 -9.94 9.90
CA LEU A 234 10.13 -9.65 9.18
C LEU A 234 11.32 -10.29 9.88
N ASP A 235 12.22 -10.91 9.11
CA ASP A 235 13.51 -11.34 9.63
C ASP A 235 14.44 -10.15 9.89
N ARG A 236 15.59 -10.41 10.50
CA ARG A 236 16.55 -9.37 10.89
C ARG A 236 17.07 -8.58 9.68
N GLU A 237 17.39 -9.24 8.57
CA GLU A 237 17.89 -8.58 7.36
C GLU A 237 16.81 -7.64 6.79
N GLN A 238 15.58 -8.12 6.71
CA GLN A 238 14.42 -7.36 6.24
C GLN A 238 14.14 -6.15 7.12
N LYS A 239 14.22 -6.28 8.45
CA LYS A 239 14.06 -5.16 9.40
C LYS A 239 15.08 -4.04 9.11
N LEU A 240 16.36 -4.39 8.94
CA LEU A 240 17.43 -3.41 8.66
C LEU A 240 17.27 -2.76 7.28
N ARG A 241 17.04 -3.57 6.23
CA ARG A 241 16.76 -3.08 4.88
C ARG A 241 15.60 -2.10 4.89
N TYR A 242 14.52 -2.46 5.57
CA TYR A 242 13.33 -1.62 5.60
C TYR A 242 13.54 -0.33 6.40
N PHE A 243 14.25 -0.39 7.54
CA PHE A 243 14.63 0.80 8.29
C PHE A 243 15.46 1.77 7.42
N LEU A 244 16.44 1.27 6.67
CA LEU A 244 17.25 2.08 5.76
C LEU A 244 16.39 2.70 4.63
N MET A 245 15.47 1.94 4.04
CA MET A 245 14.57 2.44 2.99
C MET A 245 13.71 3.62 3.47
N LEU A 246 13.16 3.53 4.70
CA LEU A 246 12.32 4.60 5.23
C LEU A 246 13.09 5.88 5.52
N ASN A 247 14.34 5.77 5.97
CA ASN A 247 15.14 6.91 6.42
C ASN A 247 16.07 7.50 5.34
N THR A 248 16.15 6.86 4.16
CA THR A 248 16.88 7.38 2.99
C THR A 248 15.97 8.13 2.01
N GLY A 249 14.67 7.83 1.97
CA GLY A 249 13.68 8.49 1.09
C GLY A 249 13.09 9.81 1.61
N GLY A 250 13.29 10.18 2.88
CA GLY A 250 12.76 11.40 3.49
C GLY A 250 13.27 11.66 4.92
N ARG A 251 13.26 12.94 5.34
CA ARG A 251 13.86 13.54 6.56
C ARG A 251 15.07 12.76 7.13
N ILE A 252 16.23 13.14 6.62
CA ILE A 252 17.53 12.48 6.78
C ILE A 252 17.89 12.31 8.28
N MET A 253 17.99 11.05 8.71
CA MET A 253 18.70 10.68 9.93
C MET A 253 20.19 11.01 9.76
N SER A 254 20.95 11.23 10.84
CA SER A 254 22.39 11.50 10.70
C SER A 254 23.07 10.38 9.90
N GLU A 255 23.92 10.76 8.95
CA GLU A 255 24.63 9.81 8.08
C GLU A 255 25.41 8.79 8.91
N GLU A 256 26.00 9.22 10.03
CA GLU A 256 26.71 8.36 10.98
C GLU A 256 25.86 7.21 11.52
N HIS A 257 24.57 7.45 11.85
CA HIS A 257 23.70 6.38 12.32
C HIS A 257 23.30 5.45 11.17
N LEU A 258 23.09 5.99 9.98
CA LEU A 258 22.80 5.18 8.79
C LEU A 258 23.98 4.28 8.42
N ASP A 259 25.22 4.77 8.53
CA ASP A 259 26.44 3.99 8.32
C ASP A 259 26.56 2.83 9.32
N LYS A 260 26.24 3.09 10.60
CA LYS A 260 26.18 2.03 11.62
C LYS A 260 25.20 0.91 11.23
N VAL A 261 24.01 1.28 10.77
CA VAL A 261 22.99 0.30 10.35
C VAL A 261 23.39 -0.42 9.06
N ARG A 262 24.06 0.26 8.12
CA ARG A 262 24.63 -0.37 6.92
C ARG A 262 25.67 -1.44 7.29
N GLN A 263 26.55 -1.13 8.25
CA GLN A 263 27.53 -2.12 8.72
C GLN A 263 26.85 -3.34 9.35
N MET A 264 25.82 -3.15 10.18
CA MET A 264 25.02 -4.26 10.73
C MET A 264 24.43 -5.16 9.64
N LEU A 265 23.98 -4.57 8.52
CA LEU A 265 23.44 -5.33 7.39
C LEU A 265 24.52 -6.13 6.67
N ILE A 266 25.71 -5.56 6.45
CA ILE A 266 26.85 -6.25 5.83
C ILE A 266 27.27 -7.46 6.67
N ASP A 267 27.42 -7.27 7.98
CA ASP A 267 27.85 -8.34 8.90
C ASP A 267 26.88 -9.55 8.88
N ILE A 268 25.59 -9.32 8.67
CA ILE A 268 24.58 -10.39 8.52
C ILE A 268 24.72 -11.09 7.17
N GLN A 269 24.92 -10.34 6.10
CA GLN A 269 25.03 -10.88 4.74
C GLN A 269 26.31 -11.70 4.52
N GLU A 270 27.39 -11.40 5.26
CA GLU A 270 28.64 -12.17 5.21
C GLU A 270 28.64 -13.43 6.11
N ALA A 271 27.71 -13.51 7.08
CA ALA A 271 27.63 -14.60 8.04
C ALA A 271 26.65 -15.73 7.66
N GLY A 272 25.84 -15.54 6.62
CA GLY A 272 24.87 -16.52 6.09
C GLY A 272 25.31 -17.14 4.78
#